data_AF-A0A1H6Y1H6-F1
#
_entry.id   AF-A0A1H6Y1H6-F1
#
_cell.length_a   1.000
_cell.length_b   1.000
_cell.length_c   1.000
_cell.angle_alpha   90.00
_cell.angle_beta   90.00
_cell.angle_gamma   90.00
#
_symmetry.space_group_name_H-M   'P 1'
#
loop_
_entity.id
_entity.type
_entity.pdbx_description
1 polymer ?
#
loop_
_entity_poly.entity_id
_entity_poly.type
_entity_poly.pdbx_seq_one_letter_code
_entity_poly.pdbx_strand_id
1 'polypeptide(L)'
;MDPTQHTPNRAVRTRLRQLWDRLGPLRGRIRSRFAVDTRALAAVRITLGLTLLVDLLHRAGSMSLFYTDQGVYPLSVYEVTWGFYNFSIHALSGELWFQQFMFLLAGLFALAFIFGYRTRLVGLGCLILLFSLHARNPGVLNGGDRLLRVILLVALVTPLGERWSIDALRRGAARSSVASFGTAALLVQPLIVFGSNAILKHRGEHWYAGEALEIAFHNDVMAVYLGNVVVDYPTLLTVLNYAWVTLLAGSVLFLLVPVGRLRAVAALAYIGAFAGMVVTMSVGVFPLGLIASVIPFLTAPFLDTLSRRVPAHWVDRLPTATALGPFSRPPVERRLLDTLRERDHEFAASYAVSYAQSLLTVLGVLLLIWMLMFAAEDVSEFSVPDEIDYSHVDQQSWGLYAPDPSDAYSWYVAEAEMEGVIE
;
A
#
# COMPACT_ATOMS: atom_id res chain seq x y z
N MET A 1 58.84 -27.15 18.99
CA MET A 1 57.61 -26.95 18.20
C MET A 1 56.73 -26.00 18.99
N ASP A 2 56.55 -24.79 18.46
CA ASP A 2 56.01 -23.62 19.16
C ASP A 2 54.47 -23.57 19.07
N PRO A 3 53.71 -23.42 20.18
CA PRO A 3 52.26 -23.33 20.18
C PRO A 3 51.81 -21.86 20.11
N THR A 4 52.10 -21.18 19.00
CA THR A 4 51.67 -19.78 18.79
C THR A 4 50.86 -19.63 17.50
N GLN A 5 49.82 -20.46 17.32
CA GLN A 5 48.75 -20.12 16.38
C GLN A 5 47.87 -19.04 17.01
N HIS A 6 48.31 -17.78 16.88
CA HIS A 6 47.45 -16.61 17.00
C HIS A 6 46.22 -16.83 16.13
N THR A 7 45.03 -16.85 16.74
CA THR A 7 43.75 -16.92 16.04
C THR A 7 43.28 -15.50 15.72
N PRO A 8 43.56 -14.93 14.52
CA PRO A 8 43.12 -13.58 14.15
C PRO A 8 41.60 -13.40 14.28
N ASN A 9 40.85 -14.51 14.21
CA ASN A 9 39.40 -14.56 14.28
C ASN A 9 38.82 -14.13 15.66
N ARG A 10 39.54 -14.33 16.78
CA ARG A 10 39.06 -13.90 18.11
C ARG A 10 39.17 -12.40 18.30
N ALA A 11 40.31 -11.80 17.93
CA ALA A 11 40.53 -10.36 18.07
C ALA A 11 39.55 -9.55 17.20
N VAL A 12 39.30 -10.01 15.96
CA VAL A 12 38.30 -9.40 15.06
C VAL A 12 36.89 -9.53 15.62
N ARG A 13 36.48 -10.73 16.09
CA ARG A 13 35.16 -10.92 16.72
C ARG A 13 34.96 -10.06 17.96
N THR A 14 35.98 -9.88 18.79
CA THR A 14 35.91 -9.03 19.99
C THR A 14 35.80 -7.55 19.62
N ARG A 15 36.57 -7.08 18.63
CA ARG A 15 36.45 -5.71 18.11
C ARG A 15 35.08 -5.45 17.50
N LEU A 16 34.55 -6.39 16.71
CA LEU A 16 33.20 -6.30 16.13
C LEU A 16 32.13 -6.24 17.22
N ARG A 17 32.24 -7.06 18.29
CA ARG A 17 31.32 -6.99 19.44
C ARG A 17 31.41 -5.68 20.20
N GLN A 18 32.61 -5.18 20.48
CA GLN A 18 32.80 -3.89 21.13
C GLN A 18 32.22 -2.74 20.30
N LEU A 19 32.40 -2.77 18.97
CA LEU A 19 31.83 -1.79 18.05
C LEU A 19 30.30 -1.90 17.99
N TRP A 20 29.78 -3.13 17.98
CA TRP A 20 28.35 -3.43 18.06
C TRP A 20 27.73 -2.87 19.35
N ASP A 21 28.39 -3.02 20.49
CA ASP A 21 27.90 -2.53 21.78
C ASP A 21 27.96 -1.00 21.86
N ARG A 22 29.04 -0.39 21.35
CA ARG A 22 29.18 1.08 21.23
C ARG A 22 28.08 1.71 20.36
N LEU A 23 27.66 1.01 19.31
CA LEU A 23 26.55 1.44 18.45
C LEU A 23 25.16 1.15 19.04
N GLY A 24 25.08 0.49 20.21
CA GLY A 24 23.83 0.17 20.91
C GLY A 24 22.86 1.33 21.02
N PRO A 25 23.26 2.50 21.56
CA PRO A 25 22.38 3.66 21.70
C PRO A 25 21.88 4.21 20.36
N LEU A 26 22.76 4.27 19.34
CA LEU A 26 22.40 4.74 18.00
C LEU A 26 21.38 3.80 17.35
N ARG A 27 21.61 2.48 17.40
CA ARG A 27 20.67 1.49 16.88
C ARG A 27 19.34 1.52 17.60
N GLY A 28 19.35 1.72 18.91
CA GLY A 28 18.11 1.90 19.69
C GLY A 28 17.30 3.09 19.18
N ARG A 29 17.96 4.23 18.94
CA ARG A 29 17.34 5.42 18.36
C ARG A 29 16.81 5.16 16.95
N ILE A 30 17.60 4.55 16.06
CA ILE A 30 17.17 4.21 14.69
C ILE A 30 15.97 3.26 14.74
N ARG A 31 16.05 2.17 15.52
CA ARG A 31 14.98 1.19 15.68
C ARG A 31 13.69 1.84 16.19
N SER A 32 13.78 2.81 17.10
CA SER A 32 12.61 3.53 17.59
C SER A 32 11.90 4.35 16.51
N ARG A 33 12.61 4.78 15.43
CA ARG A 33 12.01 5.51 14.31
C ARG A 33 11.17 4.62 13.41
N PHE A 34 11.55 3.35 13.32
CA PHE A 34 10.85 2.32 12.54
C PHE A 34 9.89 1.46 13.38
N ALA A 35 9.68 1.82 14.65
CA ALA A 35 8.67 1.22 15.49
C ALA A 35 7.29 1.80 15.16
N VAL A 36 6.35 0.91 14.83
CA VAL A 36 4.97 1.28 14.48
C VAL A 36 4.02 0.77 15.56
N ASP A 37 3.08 1.61 16.00
CA ASP A 37 2.02 1.21 16.92
C ASP A 37 1.09 0.19 16.25
N THR A 38 0.74 -0.89 16.94
CA THR A 38 -0.09 -1.95 16.36
C THR A 38 -1.53 -1.51 16.07
N ARG A 39 -2.03 -0.43 16.70
CA ARG A 39 -3.31 0.20 16.34
C ARG A 39 -3.22 0.88 14.97
N ALA A 40 -2.09 1.53 14.66
CA ALA A 40 -1.87 2.11 13.34
C ALA A 40 -1.83 1.01 12.26
N LEU A 41 -1.18 -0.14 12.52
CA LEU A 41 -1.21 -1.29 11.61
C LEU A 41 -2.63 -1.85 11.40
N ALA A 42 -3.45 -1.88 12.45
CA ALA A 42 -4.85 -2.26 12.33
C ALA A 42 -5.65 -1.26 11.48
N ALA A 43 -5.40 0.04 11.64
CA ALA A 43 -5.97 1.08 10.79
C ALA A 43 -5.53 0.92 9.33
N VAL A 44 -4.23 0.65 9.05
CA VAL A 44 -3.76 0.34 7.68
C VAL A 44 -4.54 -0.81 7.07
N ARG A 45 -4.72 -1.92 7.80
CA ARG A 45 -5.49 -3.07 7.31
C ARG A 45 -6.92 -2.68 6.93
N ILE A 46 -7.60 -1.93 7.81
CA ILE A 46 -8.97 -1.48 7.59
C ILE A 46 -9.03 -0.53 6.39
N THR A 47 -8.15 0.46 6.32
CA THR A 47 -8.10 1.42 5.21
C THR A 47 -7.81 0.72 3.89
N LEU A 48 -6.81 -0.17 3.81
CA LEU A 48 -6.52 -0.93 2.59
C LEU A 48 -7.70 -1.81 2.17
N GLY A 49 -8.34 -2.49 3.13
CA GLY A 49 -9.53 -3.30 2.85
C GLY A 49 -10.71 -2.45 2.33
N LEU A 50 -10.92 -1.26 2.88
CA LEU A 50 -11.92 -0.31 2.39
C LEU A 50 -11.55 0.22 1.00
N THR A 51 -10.28 0.53 0.74
CA THR A 51 -9.80 0.95 -0.58
C THR A 51 -10.08 -0.13 -1.63
N LEU A 52 -9.85 -1.41 -1.30
CA LEU A 52 -10.20 -2.52 -2.19
C LEU A 52 -11.71 -2.59 -2.47
N LEU A 53 -12.55 -2.36 -1.47
CA LEU A 53 -14.00 -2.33 -1.69
C LEU A 53 -14.43 -1.14 -2.56
N VAL A 54 -13.87 0.04 -2.34
CA VAL A 54 -14.14 1.22 -3.16
C VAL A 54 -13.70 0.99 -4.61
N ASP A 55 -12.51 0.41 -4.82
CA ASP A 55 -12.01 0.02 -6.15
C ASP A 55 -12.99 -0.91 -6.87
N LEU A 56 -13.40 -2.00 -6.20
CA LEU A 56 -14.32 -2.99 -6.75
C LEU A 56 -15.68 -2.38 -7.08
N LEU A 57 -16.25 -1.58 -6.17
CA LEU A 57 -17.55 -0.93 -6.37
C LEU A 57 -17.51 0.07 -7.53
N HIS A 58 -16.43 0.84 -7.65
CA HIS A 58 -16.23 1.78 -8.74
C HIS A 58 -16.16 1.06 -10.09
N ARG A 59 -15.32 0.02 -10.19
CA ARG A 59 -15.12 -0.77 -11.41
C ARG A 59 -16.35 -1.62 -11.77
N ALA A 60 -17.15 -2.04 -10.78
CA ALA A 60 -18.35 -2.83 -11.02
C ALA A 60 -19.41 -2.09 -11.85
N GLY A 61 -19.47 -0.76 -11.77
CA GLY A 61 -20.41 0.06 -12.54
C GLY A 61 -20.25 -0.05 -14.05
N SER A 62 -19.04 -0.38 -14.51
CA SER A 62 -18.68 -0.52 -15.93
C SER A 62 -18.08 -1.89 -16.25
N MET A 63 -18.48 -2.92 -15.48
CA MET A 63 -17.91 -4.27 -15.58
C MET A 63 -18.08 -4.88 -16.97
N SER A 64 -19.29 -4.79 -17.53
CA SER A 64 -19.59 -5.31 -18.87
C SER A 64 -18.69 -4.68 -19.94
N LEU A 65 -18.43 -3.38 -19.82
CA LEU A 65 -17.68 -2.62 -20.82
C LEU A 65 -16.18 -2.95 -20.80
N PHE A 66 -15.58 -3.12 -19.63
CA PHE A 66 -14.11 -3.21 -19.50
C PHE A 66 -13.57 -4.61 -19.22
N TYR A 67 -14.40 -5.55 -18.79
CA TYR A 67 -13.93 -6.86 -18.31
C TYR A 67 -14.59 -8.07 -19.02
N THR A 68 -15.48 -7.84 -19.98
CA THR A 68 -16.21 -8.92 -20.70
C THR A 68 -15.94 -8.93 -22.20
N ASP A 69 -16.34 -10.01 -22.86
CA ASP A 69 -16.22 -10.17 -24.32
C ASP A 69 -17.18 -9.27 -25.12
N GLN A 70 -18.22 -8.75 -24.47
CA GLN A 70 -19.13 -7.75 -25.06
C GLN A 70 -18.58 -6.32 -24.95
N GLY A 71 -17.43 -6.17 -24.28
CA GLY A 71 -16.81 -4.88 -23.99
C GLY A 71 -15.75 -4.46 -25.01
N VAL A 72 -15.02 -3.41 -24.66
CA VAL A 72 -13.95 -2.83 -25.50
C VAL A 72 -12.63 -3.63 -25.43
N TYR A 73 -12.54 -4.60 -24.52
CA TYR A 73 -11.33 -5.41 -24.31
C TYR A 73 -11.67 -6.91 -24.13
N PRO A 74 -12.19 -7.56 -25.19
CA PRO A 74 -12.56 -8.98 -25.16
C PRO A 74 -11.33 -9.88 -24.98
N LEU A 75 -11.56 -11.15 -24.62
CA LEU A 75 -10.49 -12.13 -24.42
C LEU A 75 -9.62 -12.35 -25.67
N SER A 76 -10.20 -12.28 -26.87
CA SER A 76 -9.43 -12.39 -28.11
C SER A 76 -8.38 -11.29 -28.25
N VAL A 77 -8.70 -10.06 -27.82
CA VAL A 77 -7.76 -8.93 -27.80
C VAL A 77 -6.75 -9.09 -26.67
N TYR A 78 -7.20 -9.55 -25.49
CA TYR A 78 -6.30 -9.94 -24.43
C TYR A 78 -5.28 -10.95 -24.98
N GLU A 79 -5.65 -12.11 -25.51
CA GLU A 79 -4.67 -13.13 -25.93
C GLU A 79 -3.57 -12.65 -26.91
N VAL A 80 -3.88 -11.71 -27.80
CA VAL A 80 -2.90 -11.19 -28.79
C VAL A 80 -2.03 -10.05 -28.29
N THR A 81 -2.46 -9.31 -27.27
CA THR A 81 -1.69 -8.14 -26.77
C THR A 81 -0.62 -8.53 -25.75
N TRP A 82 -0.30 -9.84 -25.62
CA TRP A 82 0.22 -10.42 -24.39
C TRP A 82 1.63 -11.01 -24.45
N GLY A 83 2.42 -10.68 -23.40
CA GLY A 83 3.74 -11.22 -23.11
C GLY A 83 3.78 -12.13 -21.87
N PHE A 84 4.95 -12.72 -21.59
CA PHE A 84 5.20 -13.85 -20.66
C PHE A 84 4.78 -13.68 -19.17
N TYR A 85 4.36 -12.50 -18.70
CA TYR A 85 4.34 -12.19 -17.25
C TYR A 85 2.99 -11.86 -16.59
N ASN A 86 1.85 -11.86 -17.27
CA ASN A 86 0.64 -11.25 -16.69
C ASN A 86 -0.53 -12.20 -16.39
N PHE A 87 -0.33 -13.50 -16.11
CA PHE A 87 -1.44 -14.45 -15.85
C PHE A 87 -2.60 -13.85 -15.02
N SER A 88 -3.82 -13.87 -15.59
CA SER A 88 -5.04 -13.37 -14.95
C SER A 88 -6.09 -14.47 -14.82
N ILE A 89 -6.55 -14.72 -13.60
CA ILE A 89 -7.71 -15.56 -13.29
C ILE A 89 -8.99 -14.97 -13.91
N HIS A 90 -9.12 -13.64 -13.91
CA HIS A 90 -10.20 -12.92 -14.59
C HIS A 90 -10.20 -13.14 -16.11
N ALA A 91 -9.11 -13.59 -16.71
CA ALA A 91 -9.04 -13.91 -18.14
C ALA A 91 -9.40 -15.37 -18.47
N LEU A 92 -9.78 -16.19 -17.47
CA LEU A 92 -10.26 -17.55 -17.73
C LEU A 92 -11.62 -17.60 -18.43
N SER A 93 -12.39 -16.50 -18.39
CA SER A 93 -13.65 -16.36 -19.11
C SER A 93 -14.00 -14.88 -19.27
N GLY A 94 -14.47 -14.50 -20.46
CA GLY A 94 -14.96 -13.15 -20.76
C GLY A 94 -16.45 -13.00 -20.51
N GLU A 95 -17.11 -13.99 -19.92
CA GLU A 95 -18.53 -13.94 -19.59
C GLU A 95 -18.82 -13.00 -18.42
N LEU A 96 -19.93 -12.27 -18.50
CA LEU A 96 -20.33 -11.31 -17.45
C LEU A 96 -20.52 -11.98 -16.09
N TRP A 97 -21.16 -13.15 -16.05
CA TRP A 97 -21.42 -13.86 -14.79
C TRP A 97 -20.11 -14.26 -14.09
N PHE A 98 -19.07 -14.58 -14.86
CA PHE A 98 -17.76 -14.97 -14.31
C PHE A 98 -17.06 -13.77 -13.69
N GLN A 99 -17.11 -12.61 -14.34
CA GLN A 99 -16.59 -11.36 -13.79
C GLN A 99 -17.35 -10.95 -12.52
N GLN A 100 -18.68 -11.04 -12.52
CA GLN A 100 -19.50 -10.79 -11.33
C GLN A 100 -19.10 -11.69 -10.15
N PHE A 101 -18.90 -12.98 -10.42
CA PHE A 101 -18.45 -13.94 -9.42
C PHE A 101 -17.07 -13.57 -8.86
N MET A 102 -16.10 -13.23 -9.71
CA MET A 102 -14.76 -12.81 -9.27
C MET A 102 -14.79 -11.53 -8.44
N PHE A 103 -15.59 -10.53 -8.82
CA PHE A 103 -15.75 -9.29 -8.05
C PHE A 103 -16.41 -9.56 -6.69
N LEU A 104 -17.45 -10.39 -6.64
CA LEU A 104 -18.08 -10.81 -5.38
C LEU A 104 -17.06 -11.51 -4.48
N LEU A 105 -16.28 -12.44 -5.03
CA LEU A 105 -15.25 -13.17 -4.31
C LEU A 105 -14.20 -12.21 -3.75
N ALA A 106 -13.68 -11.29 -4.56
CA ALA A 106 -12.74 -10.26 -4.13
C ALA A 106 -13.33 -9.37 -3.02
N GLY A 107 -14.61 -8.99 -3.13
CA GLY A 107 -15.33 -8.22 -2.11
C GLY A 107 -15.45 -8.97 -0.78
N LEU A 108 -15.75 -10.27 -0.81
CA LEU A 108 -15.79 -11.12 0.39
C LEU A 108 -14.41 -11.24 1.05
N PHE A 109 -13.34 -11.38 0.26
CA PHE A 109 -11.97 -11.37 0.76
C PHE A 109 -11.60 -10.01 1.38
N ALA A 110 -11.96 -8.90 0.75
CA ALA A 110 -11.75 -7.56 1.29
C ALA A 110 -12.48 -7.35 2.63
N LEU A 111 -13.74 -7.80 2.74
CA LEU A 111 -14.48 -7.77 4.01
C LEU A 111 -13.79 -8.63 5.09
N ALA A 112 -13.40 -9.85 4.76
CA ALA A 112 -12.67 -10.71 5.69
C ALA A 112 -11.32 -10.10 6.12
N PHE A 113 -10.66 -9.35 5.22
CA PHE A 113 -9.42 -8.63 5.50
C PHE A 113 -9.67 -7.45 6.45
N ILE A 114 -10.72 -6.66 6.26
CA ILE A 114 -11.12 -5.56 7.16
C ILE A 114 -11.30 -6.11 8.58
N PHE A 115 -12.04 -7.21 8.75
CA PHE A 115 -12.26 -7.85 10.04
C PHE A 115 -11.03 -8.59 10.60
N GLY A 116 -9.96 -8.71 9.80
CA GLY A 116 -8.72 -9.39 10.19
C GLY A 116 -8.94 -10.87 10.52
N TYR A 117 -9.73 -11.57 9.71
CA TYR A 117 -9.89 -13.02 9.77
C TYR A 117 -8.78 -13.68 8.94
N ARG A 118 -7.93 -14.52 9.55
CA ARG A 118 -6.78 -15.14 8.87
C ARG A 118 -5.99 -14.11 8.05
N THR A 119 -5.69 -12.98 8.69
CA THR A 119 -5.31 -11.70 8.08
C THR A 119 -4.26 -11.84 6.96
N ARG A 120 -3.26 -12.70 7.14
CA ARG A 120 -2.19 -12.91 6.14
C ARG A 120 -2.66 -13.70 4.92
N LEU A 121 -3.40 -14.78 5.13
CA LEU A 121 -3.87 -15.63 4.03
C LEU A 121 -4.96 -14.93 3.23
N VAL A 122 -5.90 -14.29 3.93
CA VAL A 122 -6.94 -13.47 3.28
C VAL A 122 -6.30 -12.29 2.56
N GLY A 123 -5.34 -11.61 3.19
CA GLY A 123 -4.60 -10.52 2.54
C GLY A 123 -3.81 -10.94 1.31
N LEU A 124 -3.21 -12.14 1.31
CA LEU A 124 -2.59 -12.73 0.13
C LEU A 124 -3.62 -13.04 -0.96
N GLY A 125 -4.80 -13.56 -0.58
CA GLY A 125 -5.92 -13.74 -1.50
C GLY A 125 -6.39 -12.43 -2.13
N CYS A 126 -6.54 -11.37 -1.34
CA CYS A 126 -6.83 -10.03 -1.85
C CYS A 126 -5.77 -9.57 -2.85
N LEU A 127 -4.48 -9.79 -2.55
CA LEU A 127 -3.38 -9.39 -3.43
C LEU A 127 -3.44 -10.15 -4.77
N ILE A 128 -3.64 -11.47 -4.75
CA ILE A 128 -3.74 -12.30 -5.96
C ILE A 128 -4.92 -11.86 -6.82
N LEU A 129 -6.09 -11.66 -6.22
CA LEU A 129 -7.28 -11.21 -6.94
C LEU A 129 -7.11 -9.79 -7.50
N LEU A 130 -6.45 -8.89 -6.77
CA LEU A 130 -6.12 -7.54 -7.24
C LEU A 130 -5.17 -7.58 -8.45
N PHE A 131 -4.09 -8.37 -8.37
CA PHE A 131 -3.18 -8.56 -9.50
C PHE A 131 -3.91 -9.13 -10.71
N SER A 132 -4.78 -10.12 -10.50
CA SER A 132 -5.58 -10.69 -11.57
C SER A 132 -6.53 -9.66 -12.19
N LEU A 133 -7.23 -8.86 -11.39
CA LEU A 133 -8.14 -7.83 -11.91
C LEU A 133 -7.38 -6.79 -12.74
N HIS A 134 -6.24 -6.32 -12.24
CA HIS A 134 -5.40 -5.34 -12.93
C HIS A 134 -4.82 -5.92 -14.22
N ALA A 135 -4.38 -7.18 -14.17
CA ALA A 135 -3.89 -7.88 -15.35
C ALA A 135 -4.99 -8.09 -16.40
N ARG A 136 -6.28 -8.20 -16.04
CA ARG A 136 -7.36 -8.43 -17.03
C ARG A 136 -7.52 -7.28 -18.03
N ASN A 137 -7.29 -6.05 -17.61
CA ASN A 137 -7.36 -4.89 -18.48
C ASN A 137 -6.36 -3.81 -18.02
N PRO A 138 -5.13 -3.83 -18.55
CA PRO A 138 -4.10 -2.82 -18.28
C PRO A 138 -4.49 -1.40 -18.70
N GLY A 139 -5.34 -1.26 -19.73
CA GLY A 139 -5.67 0.04 -20.33
C GLY A 139 -6.51 0.97 -19.45
N VAL A 140 -7.12 0.42 -18.38
CA VAL A 140 -7.93 1.18 -17.42
C VAL A 140 -7.21 1.41 -16.08
N LEU A 141 -5.89 1.21 -16.04
CA LEU A 141 -5.09 1.38 -14.83
C LEU A 141 -4.41 2.74 -14.78
N ASN A 142 -4.18 3.23 -13.57
CA ASN A 142 -3.39 4.44 -13.30
C ASN A 142 -2.36 4.22 -12.18
N GLY A 143 -1.63 5.29 -11.83
CA GLY A 143 -0.61 5.23 -10.77
C GLY A 143 -1.14 4.78 -9.40
N GLY A 144 -2.43 5.03 -9.10
CA GLY A 144 -3.13 4.53 -7.92
C GLY A 144 -3.20 3.02 -7.83
N ASP A 145 -3.44 2.35 -8.95
CA ASP A 145 -3.52 0.90 -9.03
C ASP A 145 -2.17 0.24 -8.77
N ARG A 146 -1.09 0.85 -9.28
CA ARG A 146 0.29 0.43 -8.98
C ARG A 146 0.60 0.64 -7.51
N LEU A 147 0.30 1.82 -6.96
CA LEU A 147 0.51 2.13 -5.55
C LEU A 147 -0.23 1.13 -4.65
N LEU A 148 -1.50 0.82 -4.95
CA LEU A 148 -2.33 -0.08 -4.17
C LEU A 148 -1.74 -1.50 -4.11
N ARG A 149 -1.27 -2.04 -5.25
CA ARG A 149 -0.59 -3.35 -5.30
C ARG A 149 0.68 -3.35 -4.43
N VAL A 150 1.50 -2.32 -4.54
CA VAL A 150 2.76 -2.21 -3.79
C VAL A 150 2.52 -2.06 -2.30
N ILE A 151 1.64 -1.15 -1.88
CA ILE A 151 1.38 -0.92 -0.46
C ILE A 151 0.72 -2.13 0.20
N LEU A 152 -0.18 -2.84 -0.51
CA LEU A 152 -0.79 -4.07 0.00
C LEU A 152 0.27 -5.16 0.20
N LEU A 153 1.13 -5.38 -0.81
CA LEU A 153 2.24 -6.33 -0.73
C LEU A 153 3.17 -6.03 0.46
N VAL A 154 3.59 -4.78 0.59
CA VAL A 154 4.48 -4.34 1.68
C VAL A 154 3.78 -4.43 3.04
N ALA A 155 2.49 -4.14 3.13
CA ALA A 155 1.75 -4.25 4.37
C ALA A 155 1.65 -5.70 4.87
N LEU A 156 1.59 -6.70 3.98
CA LEU A 156 1.47 -8.12 4.34
C LEU A 156 2.67 -8.69 5.10
N VAL A 157 3.87 -8.10 4.96
CA VAL A 157 5.05 -8.49 5.76
C VAL A 157 5.03 -7.91 7.19
N THR A 158 4.02 -7.11 7.53
CA THR A 158 3.80 -6.56 8.88
C THR A 158 2.70 -7.33 9.64
N PRO A 159 2.64 -7.25 10.98
CA PRO A 159 1.59 -7.91 11.75
C PRO A 159 0.27 -7.11 11.72
N LEU A 160 -0.39 -7.05 10.56
CA LEU A 160 -1.68 -6.35 10.37
C LEU A 160 -2.84 -6.90 11.23
N GLY A 161 -2.73 -8.17 11.66
CA GLY A 161 -3.73 -8.85 12.48
C GLY A 161 -3.49 -8.76 13.99
N GLU A 162 -2.64 -7.83 14.46
CA GLU A 162 -2.25 -7.74 15.87
C GLU A 162 -3.30 -7.05 16.75
N ARG A 163 -4.10 -6.14 16.18
CA ARG A 163 -5.17 -5.41 16.88
C ARG A 163 -6.41 -5.24 15.99
N TRP A 164 -7.54 -4.99 16.66
CA TRP A 164 -8.87 -4.78 16.07
C TRP A 164 -9.25 -5.85 15.04
N SER A 165 -8.87 -7.10 15.29
CA SER A 165 -9.11 -8.23 14.38
C SER A 165 -9.66 -9.44 15.11
N ILE A 166 -10.34 -10.30 14.37
CA ILE A 166 -10.73 -11.63 14.84
C ILE A 166 -9.48 -12.42 15.26
N ASP A 167 -8.38 -12.32 14.51
CA ASP A 167 -7.11 -12.96 14.85
C ASP A 167 -6.50 -12.47 16.18
N ALA A 168 -6.68 -11.20 16.54
CA ALA A 168 -6.23 -10.63 17.81
C ALA A 168 -7.10 -11.13 18.97
N LEU A 169 -8.43 -11.13 18.79
CA LEU A 169 -9.37 -11.65 19.79
C LEU A 169 -9.07 -13.12 20.12
N ARG A 170 -8.78 -13.95 19.11
CA ARG A 170 -8.36 -15.35 19.30
C ARG A 170 -7.03 -15.50 20.05
N ARG A 171 -6.11 -14.54 19.89
CA ARG A 171 -4.78 -14.59 20.48
C ARG A 171 -4.77 -14.13 21.94
N GLY A 172 -5.71 -13.26 22.33
CA GLY A 172 -5.86 -12.73 23.68
C GLY A 172 -4.76 -11.76 24.13
N ALA A 173 -3.71 -11.55 23.34
CA ALA A 173 -2.62 -10.63 23.63
C ALA A 173 -2.20 -9.84 22.39
N ALA A 174 -1.78 -8.60 22.58
CA ALA A 174 -1.30 -7.71 21.53
C ALA A 174 -0.09 -6.90 21.99
N ARG A 175 0.95 -6.83 21.15
CA ARG A 175 2.09 -5.93 21.37
C ARG A 175 1.64 -4.47 21.25
N SER A 176 2.27 -3.57 21.97
CA SER A 176 2.03 -2.12 21.84
C SER A 176 2.58 -1.57 20.52
N SER A 177 3.80 -1.96 20.18
CA SER A 177 4.50 -1.55 18.95
C SER A 177 5.36 -2.67 18.38
N VAL A 178 5.64 -2.61 17.09
CA VAL A 178 6.52 -3.55 16.38
C VAL A 178 7.55 -2.79 15.57
N ALA A 179 8.80 -3.24 15.61
CA ALA A 179 9.88 -2.75 14.77
C ALA A 179 10.56 -3.95 14.09
N SER A 180 10.49 -4.00 12.77
CA SER A 180 11.10 -5.03 11.91
C SER A 180 11.47 -4.44 10.55
N PHE A 181 12.13 -5.22 9.69
CA PHE A 181 12.34 -4.82 8.30
C PHE A 181 11.03 -4.63 7.53
N GLY A 182 9.98 -5.39 7.88
CA GLY A 182 8.64 -5.17 7.31
C GLY A 182 8.05 -3.81 7.69
N THR A 183 8.17 -3.38 8.96
CA THR A 183 7.71 -2.03 9.35
C THR A 183 8.60 -0.94 8.78
N ALA A 184 9.90 -1.19 8.60
CA ALA A 184 10.79 -0.29 7.89
C ALA A 184 10.39 -0.12 6.42
N ALA A 185 10.15 -1.23 5.71
CA ALA A 185 9.64 -1.22 4.33
C ALA A 185 8.33 -0.43 4.23
N LEU A 186 7.37 -0.70 5.12
CA LEU A 186 6.08 0.00 5.15
C LEU A 186 6.23 1.52 5.35
N LEU A 187 7.16 1.96 6.19
CA LEU A 187 7.41 3.37 6.44
C LEU A 187 8.23 4.04 5.32
N VAL A 188 9.19 3.33 4.72
CA VAL A 188 10.05 3.88 3.68
C VAL A 188 9.31 4.03 2.35
N GLN A 189 8.37 3.13 2.04
CA GLN A 189 7.62 3.14 0.79
C GLN A 189 7.01 4.52 0.43
N PRO A 190 6.21 5.18 1.29
CA PRO A 190 5.67 6.50 0.95
C PRO A 190 6.74 7.58 0.85
N LEU A 191 7.86 7.47 1.57
CA LEU A 191 8.94 8.46 1.51
C LEU A 191 9.67 8.40 0.16
N ILE A 192 9.83 7.20 -0.40
CA ILE A 192 10.34 7.02 -1.76
C ILE A 192 9.37 7.66 -2.74
N VAL A 193 8.07 7.34 -2.66
CA VAL A 193 7.05 7.89 -3.57
C VAL A 193 7.03 9.42 -3.51
N PHE A 194 7.02 10.01 -2.31
CA PHE A 194 7.01 11.47 -2.15
C PHE A 194 8.32 12.13 -2.57
N GLY A 195 9.46 11.52 -2.27
CA GLY A 195 10.78 12.00 -2.66
C GLY A 195 10.96 12.00 -4.18
N SER A 196 10.68 10.88 -4.85
CA SER A 196 10.69 10.78 -6.31
C SER A 196 9.74 11.79 -6.94
N ASN A 197 8.52 11.93 -6.40
CA ASN A 197 7.57 12.91 -6.94
C ASN A 197 8.07 14.35 -6.78
N ALA A 198 8.70 14.69 -5.65
CA ALA A 198 9.31 16.01 -5.44
C ALA A 198 10.43 16.31 -6.45
N ILE A 199 11.29 15.31 -6.75
CA ILE A 199 12.37 15.43 -7.74
C ILE A 199 11.76 15.67 -9.13
N LEU A 200 10.74 14.90 -9.50
CA LEU A 200 10.02 15.11 -10.77
C LEU A 200 9.39 16.50 -10.84
N LYS A 201 8.76 16.98 -9.76
CA LYS A 201 8.18 18.34 -9.71
C LYS A 201 9.22 19.45 -9.80
N HIS A 202 10.43 19.19 -9.35
CA HIS A 202 11.53 20.15 -9.43
C HIS A 202 12.10 20.29 -10.85
N ARG A 203 11.88 19.30 -11.72
CA ARG A 203 12.32 19.36 -13.11
C ARG A 203 11.44 20.26 -14.01
N GLY A 204 10.22 20.58 -13.58
CA GLY A 204 9.30 21.45 -14.33
C GLY A 204 9.19 22.86 -13.76
N GLU A 205 8.60 23.76 -14.53
CA GLU A 205 8.57 25.20 -14.22
C GLU A 205 7.39 25.57 -13.32
N HIS A 206 6.21 24.98 -13.56
CA HIS A 206 4.95 25.40 -12.96
C HIS A 206 4.79 25.12 -11.45
N TRP A 207 5.40 24.04 -10.93
CA TRP A 207 5.24 23.68 -9.51
C TRP A 207 5.94 24.66 -8.57
N TYR A 208 7.10 25.18 -8.97
CA TYR A 208 7.85 26.16 -8.17
C TYR A 208 7.40 27.59 -8.46
N ALA A 209 6.80 27.85 -9.63
CA ALA A 209 6.11 29.10 -9.92
C ALA A 209 4.81 29.27 -9.09
N GLY A 210 4.21 28.19 -8.59
CA GLY A 210 3.01 28.26 -7.75
C GLY A 210 1.69 28.06 -8.50
N GLU A 211 1.76 27.75 -9.79
CA GLU A 211 0.62 27.73 -10.72
C GLU A 211 0.18 26.32 -11.13
N ALA A 212 0.94 25.27 -10.81
CA ALA A 212 0.63 23.91 -11.25
C ALA A 212 -0.74 23.39 -10.77
N LEU A 213 -1.15 23.68 -9.54
CA LEU A 213 -2.51 23.34 -9.10
C LEU A 213 -3.58 24.16 -9.80
N GLU A 214 -3.30 25.43 -10.13
CA GLU A 214 -4.24 26.24 -10.90
C GLU A 214 -4.50 25.60 -12.27
N ILE A 215 -3.44 25.22 -12.98
CA ILE A 215 -3.53 24.49 -14.26
C ILE A 215 -4.32 23.18 -14.08
N ALA A 216 -4.00 22.39 -13.06
CA ALA A 216 -4.64 21.10 -12.84
C ALA A 216 -6.14 21.20 -12.52
N PHE A 217 -6.57 22.24 -11.79
CA PHE A 217 -7.97 22.45 -11.41
C PHE A 217 -8.83 23.05 -12.53
N HIS A 218 -8.22 23.71 -13.52
CA HIS A 218 -8.92 24.15 -14.73
C HIS A 218 -9.20 23.01 -15.73
N ASN A 219 -8.76 21.79 -15.41
CA ASN A 219 -9.18 20.61 -16.14
C ASN A 219 -10.55 20.13 -15.64
N ASP A 220 -11.60 20.48 -16.38
CA ASP A 220 -13.01 20.20 -16.05
C ASP A 220 -13.35 18.72 -15.85
N VAL A 221 -12.52 17.80 -16.38
CA VAL A 221 -12.73 16.36 -16.21
C VAL A 221 -12.10 15.83 -14.92
N MET A 222 -11.12 16.56 -14.37
CA MET A 222 -10.36 16.14 -13.20
C MET A 222 -10.85 16.82 -11.93
N ALA A 223 -11.33 18.07 -12.02
CA ALA A 223 -11.98 18.75 -10.90
C ALA A 223 -13.36 18.14 -10.63
N VAL A 224 -13.62 17.76 -9.38
CA VAL A 224 -14.91 17.17 -8.96
C VAL A 224 -15.34 17.71 -7.60
N TYR A 225 -16.64 17.65 -7.33
CA TYR A 225 -17.27 18.06 -6.06
C TYR A 225 -16.81 19.45 -5.60
N LEU A 226 -16.00 19.53 -4.54
CA LEU A 226 -15.50 20.79 -4.00
C LEU A 226 -14.45 21.44 -4.91
N GLY A 227 -13.82 20.67 -5.80
CA GLY A 227 -12.87 21.19 -6.78
C GLY A 227 -13.49 22.21 -7.73
N ASN A 228 -14.77 22.02 -8.08
CA ASN A 228 -15.54 22.93 -8.93
C ASN A 228 -15.79 24.29 -8.27
N VAL A 229 -15.58 24.41 -6.95
CA VAL A 229 -15.69 25.66 -6.20
C VAL A 229 -14.30 26.21 -5.90
N VAL A 230 -13.33 25.35 -5.59
CA VAL A 230 -11.96 25.77 -5.25
C VAL A 230 -11.24 26.38 -6.44
N VAL A 231 -11.59 26.00 -7.67
CA VAL A 231 -11.01 26.55 -8.90
C VAL A 231 -11.15 28.08 -8.99
N ASP A 232 -12.24 28.64 -8.43
CA ASP A 232 -12.52 30.09 -8.42
C ASP A 232 -11.66 30.89 -7.42
N TYR A 233 -10.76 30.23 -6.67
CA TYR A 233 -9.90 30.87 -5.68
C TYR A 233 -8.40 30.68 -5.99
N PRO A 234 -7.84 31.39 -6.99
CA PRO A 234 -6.44 31.21 -7.43
C PRO A 234 -5.42 31.35 -6.30
N THR A 235 -5.59 32.35 -5.41
CA THR A 235 -4.69 32.54 -4.26
C THR A 235 -4.66 31.32 -3.33
N LEU A 236 -5.81 30.66 -3.13
CA LEU A 236 -5.88 29.43 -2.34
C LEU A 236 -5.13 28.29 -3.06
N LEU A 237 -5.31 28.14 -4.37
CA LEU A 237 -4.60 27.13 -5.17
C LEU A 237 -3.09 27.32 -5.12
N THR A 238 -2.59 28.56 -5.22
CA THR A 238 -1.16 28.86 -5.07
C THR A 238 -0.63 28.47 -3.69
N VAL A 239 -1.37 28.78 -2.62
CA VAL A 239 -0.99 28.39 -1.25
C VAL A 239 -0.98 26.86 -1.10
N LEU A 240 -2.01 26.18 -1.60
CA LEU A 240 -2.08 24.72 -1.59
C LEU A 240 -0.97 24.08 -2.43
N ASN A 241 -0.56 24.72 -3.53
CA ASN A 241 0.52 24.25 -4.38
C ASN A 241 1.84 24.25 -3.61
N TYR A 242 2.20 25.37 -2.98
CA TYR A 242 3.41 25.45 -2.17
C TYR A 242 3.35 24.51 -0.95
N ALA A 243 2.19 24.38 -0.32
CA ALA A 243 2.00 23.41 0.76
C ALA A 243 2.24 21.98 0.27
N TRP A 244 1.74 21.62 -0.90
CA TRP A 244 1.93 20.31 -1.52
C TRP A 244 3.40 20.03 -1.84
N VAL A 245 4.09 20.95 -2.54
CA VAL A 245 5.53 20.84 -2.85
C VAL A 245 6.35 20.69 -1.57
N THR A 246 6.02 21.48 -0.54
CA THR A 246 6.68 21.40 0.77
C THR A 246 6.48 20.04 1.43
N LEU A 247 5.26 19.49 1.40
CA LEU A 247 4.98 18.15 1.92
C LEU A 247 5.73 17.07 1.12
N LEU A 248 5.80 17.16 -0.20
CA LEU A 248 6.53 16.17 -1.00
C LEU A 248 8.03 16.19 -0.69
N ALA A 249 8.66 17.36 -0.86
CA ALA A 249 10.10 17.55 -0.67
C ALA A 249 10.53 17.34 0.80
N GLY A 250 9.69 17.74 1.75
CA GLY A 250 9.93 17.62 3.18
C GLY A 250 9.56 16.26 3.77
N SER A 251 9.10 15.27 2.99
CA SER A 251 8.56 14.00 3.50
C SER A 251 9.46 13.27 4.49
N VAL A 252 10.75 13.09 4.18
CA VAL A 252 11.71 12.47 5.10
C VAL A 252 11.86 13.28 6.39
N LEU A 253 11.96 14.61 6.27
CA LEU A 253 12.10 15.52 7.41
C LEU A 253 10.86 15.50 8.30
N PHE A 254 9.65 15.58 7.72
CA PHE A 254 8.42 15.68 8.49
C PHE A 254 7.91 14.35 9.03
N LEU A 255 8.22 13.23 8.37
CA LEU A 255 7.67 11.92 8.76
C LEU A 255 8.67 11.05 9.55
N LEU A 256 9.99 11.12 9.30
CA LEU A 256 10.97 10.29 10.04
C LEU A 256 11.68 11.02 11.18
N VAL A 257 11.97 12.32 11.03
CA VAL A 257 12.77 13.08 12.00
C VAL A 257 12.01 13.46 13.28
N PRO A 258 10.72 13.85 13.27
CA PRO A 258 10.00 14.10 14.50
C PRO A 258 9.59 12.81 15.22
N VAL A 259 9.27 12.93 16.51
CA VAL A 259 8.77 11.84 17.36
C VAL A 259 7.50 12.28 18.08
N GLY A 260 6.74 11.29 18.58
CA GLY A 260 5.55 11.56 19.38
C GLY A 260 4.53 12.42 18.64
N ARG A 261 4.00 13.46 19.31
CA ARG A 261 2.92 14.29 18.77
C ARG A 261 3.30 15.06 17.52
N LEU A 262 4.54 15.54 17.40
CA LEU A 262 4.96 16.32 16.23
C LEU A 262 4.91 15.47 14.95
N ARG A 263 5.34 14.20 15.04
CA ARG A 263 5.23 13.25 13.92
C ARG A 263 3.77 12.96 13.57
N ALA A 264 2.88 12.89 14.56
CA ALA A 264 1.46 12.70 14.31
C ALA A 264 0.83 13.93 13.63
N VAL A 265 1.21 15.16 14.00
CA VAL A 265 0.74 16.39 13.32
C VAL A 265 1.19 16.39 11.86
N ALA A 266 2.45 16.05 11.58
CA ALA A 266 2.93 15.90 10.21
C ALA A 266 2.10 14.87 9.45
N ALA A 267 1.93 13.65 9.98
CA ALA A 267 1.11 12.62 9.36
C ALA A 267 -0.35 13.06 9.11
N LEU A 268 -0.95 13.82 10.03
CA LEU A 268 -2.29 14.38 9.85
C LEU A 268 -2.35 15.44 8.74
N ALA A 269 -1.28 16.22 8.53
CA ALA A 269 -1.21 17.16 7.42
C ALA A 269 -1.23 16.45 6.06
N TYR A 270 -0.47 15.35 5.90
CA TYR A 270 -0.55 14.50 4.69
C TYR A 270 -1.93 13.87 4.52
N ILE A 271 -2.47 13.27 5.58
CA ILE A 271 -3.82 12.67 5.54
C ILE A 271 -4.86 13.74 5.14
N GLY A 272 -4.75 14.96 5.67
CA GLY A 272 -5.60 16.08 5.30
C GLY A 272 -5.47 16.48 3.83
N ALA A 273 -4.24 16.57 3.31
CA ALA A 273 -3.99 16.86 1.90
C ALA A 273 -4.60 15.79 0.97
N PHE A 274 -4.43 14.51 1.29
CA PHE A 274 -5.01 13.41 0.51
C PHE A 274 -6.54 13.33 0.65
N ALA A 275 -7.09 13.59 1.83
CA ALA A 275 -8.53 13.69 2.02
C ALA A 275 -9.12 14.87 1.23
N GLY A 276 -8.38 15.99 1.16
CA GLY A 276 -8.69 17.10 0.26
C GLY A 276 -8.78 16.63 -1.19
N MET A 277 -7.76 15.89 -1.66
CA MET A 277 -7.74 15.32 -3.02
C MET A 277 -8.96 14.42 -3.31
N VAL A 278 -9.42 13.61 -2.34
CA VAL A 278 -10.64 12.77 -2.51
C VAL A 278 -11.88 13.62 -2.83
N VAL A 279 -12.01 14.79 -2.23
CA VAL A 279 -13.20 15.64 -2.37
C VAL A 279 -13.04 16.75 -3.43
N THR A 280 -11.87 16.86 -4.06
CA THR A 280 -11.60 17.88 -5.07
C THR A 280 -11.19 17.35 -6.43
N MET A 281 -10.59 16.16 -6.52
CA MET A 281 -10.03 15.64 -7.77
C MET A 281 -10.38 14.17 -8.04
N SER A 282 -10.70 13.86 -9.29
CA SER A 282 -11.05 12.51 -9.76
C SER A 282 -9.79 11.70 -10.10
N VAL A 283 -9.03 11.31 -9.07
CA VAL A 283 -7.77 10.55 -9.22
C VAL A 283 -7.93 9.07 -8.80
N GLY A 284 -9.17 8.56 -8.84
CA GLY A 284 -9.51 7.18 -8.47
C GLY A 284 -9.11 6.82 -7.03
N VAL A 285 -8.55 5.63 -6.84
CA VAL A 285 -8.19 5.09 -5.52
C VAL A 285 -6.85 5.61 -4.98
N PHE A 286 -6.11 6.40 -5.76
CA PHE A 286 -4.78 6.89 -5.42
C PHE A 286 -4.72 7.60 -4.05
N PRO A 287 -5.61 8.57 -3.73
CA PRO A 287 -5.54 9.28 -2.45
C PRO A 287 -5.79 8.35 -1.25
N LEU A 288 -6.65 7.34 -1.42
CA LEU A 288 -6.93 6.35 -0.37
C LEU A 288 -5.72 5.45 -0.09
N GLY A 289 -4.99 5.07 -1.14
CA GLY A 289 -3.72 4.36 -1.02
C GLY A 289 -2.65 5.18 -0.28
N LEU A 290 -2.58 6.48 -0.55
CA LEU A 290 -1.66 7.41 0.14
C LEU A 290 -2.04 7.64 1.61
N ILE A 291 -3.34 7.71 1.93
CA ILE A 291 -3.79 7.75 3.33
C ILE A 291 -3.33 6.47 4.05
N ALA A 292 -3.54 5.30 3.44
CA ALA A 292 -3.12 4.03 4.02
C ALA A 292 -1.61 3.95 4.29
N SER A 293 -0.78 4.53 3.41
CA SER A 293 0.68 4.51 3.55
C SER A 293 1.19 5.47 4.64
N VAL A 294 0.47 6.55 4.97
CA VAL A 294 0.87 7.52 6.00
C VAL A 294 0.29 7.23 7.39
N ILE A 295 -0.80 6.48 7.51
CA ILE A 295 -1.35 6.02 8.80
C ILE A 295 -0.31 5.41 9.76
N PRO A 296 0.68 4.58 9.33
CA PRO A 296 1.74 4.06 10.20
C PRO A 296 2.56 5.11 10.95
N PHE A 297 2.55 6.37 10.50
CA PHE A 297 3.24 7.48 11.14
C PHE A 297 2.46 8.08 12.32
N LEU A 298 1.18 7.71 12.51
CA LEU A 298 0.40 8.08 13.68
C LEU A 298 0.95 7.41 14.94
N THR A 299 1.46 8.21 15.87
CA THR A 299 2.22 7.73 17.02
C THR A 299 1.34 7.38 18.22
N ALA A 300 1.87 6.58 19.15
CA ALA A 300 1.17 6.16 20.36
C ALA A 300 0.54 7.34 21.16
N PRO A 301 1.24 8.46 21.44
CA PRO A 301 0.63 9.58 22.18
C PRO A 301 -0.62 10.18 21.53
N PHE A 302 -0.67 10.18 20.19
CA PHE A 302 -1.85 10.62 19.45
C PHE A 302 -2.98 9.60 19.59
N LEU A 303 -2.68 8.31 19.36
CA LEU A 303 -3.65 7.22 19.45
C LEU A 303 -4.20 7.03 20.87
N ASP A 304 -3.40 7.27 21.90
CA ASP A 304 -3.83 7.26 23.31
C ASP A 304 -4.77 8.43 23.64
N THR A 305 -4.57 9.57 22.97
CA THR A 305 -5.47 10.72 23.10
C THR A 305 -6.78 10.44 22.40
N LEU A 306 -6.74 9.82 21.23
CA LEU A 306 -7.94 9.40 20.49
C LEU A 306 -8.73 8.34 21.27
N SER A 307 -8.05 7.32 21.82
CA SER A 307 -8.73 6.25 22.57
C SER A 307 -9.42 6.75 23.84
N ARG A 308 -8.87 7.79 24.50
CA ARG A 308 -9.52 8.42 25.67
C ARG A 308 -10.81 9.17 25.34
N ARG A 309 -11.01 9.54 24.07
CA ARG A 309 -12.26 10.18 23.61
C ARG A 309 -13.32 9.17 23.20
N VAL A 310 -12.97 7.89 23.05
CA VAL A 310 -13.94 6.83 22.76
C VAL A 310 -14.73 6.55 24.04
N PRO A 311 -16.06 6.74 24.06
CA PRO A 311 -16.84 6.48 25.27
C PRO A 311 -16.76 5.01 25.69
N ALA A 312 -16.74 4.75 27.01
CA ALA A 312 -16.62 3.39 27.54
C ALA A 312 -17.68 2.42 26.99
N HIS A 313 -18.92 2.88 26.78
CA HIS A 313 -20.00 2.06 26.23
C HIS A 313 -19.74 1.53 24.81
N TRP A 314 -18.90 2.19 24.01
CA TRP A 314 -18.47 1.64 22.71
C TRP A 314 -17.44 0.53 22.88
N VAL A 315 -16.58 0.64 23.89
CA VAL A 315 -15.56 -0.36 24.23
C VAL A 315 -16.21 -1.60 24.84
N ASP A 316 -17.21 -1.43 25.71
CA ASP A 316 -17.94 -2.52 26.37
C ASP A 316 -18.79 -3.35 25.38
N ARG A 317 -19.15 -2.76 24.23
CA ARG A 317 -19.84 -3.44 23.12
C ARG A 317 -18.91 -4.24 22.22
N LEU A 318 -17.59 -4.16 22.40
CA LEU A 318 -16.66 -4.90 21.56
C LEU A 318 -16.81 -6.41 21.81
N PRO A 319 -16.85 -7.23 20.74
CA PRO A 319 -17.00 -8.66 20.87
C PRO A 319 -15.83 -9.27 21.66
N THR A 320 -16.17 -10.07 22.67
CA THR A 320 -15.18 -10.88 23.40
C THR A 320 -14.90 -12.18 22.64
N ALA A 321 -13.80 -12.87 22.93
CA ALA A 321 -13.47 -14.15 22.30
C ALA A 321 -14.61 -15.19 22.37
N THR A 322 -15.42 -15.15 23.43
CA THR A 322 -16.61 -15.98 23.63
C THR A 322 -17.74 -15.67 22.64
N ALA A 323 -17.87 -14.41 22.20
CA ALA A 323 -18.88 -13.98 21.24
C ALA A 323 -18.56 -14.40 19.79
N LEU A 324 -17.34 -14.88 19.51
CA LEU A 324 -16.94 -15.30 18.16
C LEU A 324 -17.60 -16.61 17.70
N GLY A 325 -18.26 -17.37 18.60
CA GLY A 325 -18.95 -18.61 18.25
C GLY A 325 -18.05 -19.58 17.45
N PRO A 326 -18.44 -20.04 16.26
CA PRO A 326 -17.61 -20.90 15.40
C PRO A 326 -16.27 -20.28 15.01
N PHE A 327 -16.18 -18.95 14.94
CA PHE A 327 -14.94 -18.24 14.65
C PHE A 327 -13.99 -18.16 15.84
N SER A 328 -14.37 -18.56 17.07
CA SER A 328 -13.42 -18.64 18.19
C SER A 328 -12.37 -19.74 17.99
N ARG A 329 -12.73 -20.76 17.22
CA ARG A 329 -11.92 -21.95 16.97
C ARG A 329 -10.55 -21.59 16.39
N PRO A 330 -9.46 -22.20 16.87
CA PRO A 330 -8.15 -22.01 16.26
C PRO A 330 -8.21 -22.46 14.80
N PRO A 331 -7.57 -21.73 13.88
CA PRO A 331 -7.60 -22.06 12.46
C PRO A 331 -6.81 -23.36 12.23
N VAL A 332 -7.08 -24.01 11.09
CA VAL A 332 -6.60 -25.39 10.80
C VAL A 332 -5.08 -25.47 10.90
N GLU A 333 -4.36 -24.43 10.49
CA GLU A 333 -2.91 -24.35 10.53
C GLU A 333 -2.37 -24.40 11.98
N ARG A 334 -3.06 -23.75 12.94
CA ARG A 334 -2.69 -23.82 14.36
C ARG A 334 -3.03 -25.17 14.96
N ARG A 335 -4.19 -25.73 14.62
CA ARG A 335 -4.57 -27.07 15.09
C ARG A 335 -3.58 -28.13 14.61
N LEU A 336 -3.14 -28.06 13.35
CA LEU A 336 -2.10 -28.92 12.80
C LEU A 336 -0.80 -28.80 13.62
N LEU A 337 -0.36 -27.58 13.92
CA LEU A 337 0.84 -27.35 14.74
C LEU A 337 0.67 -27.89 16.18
N ASP A 338 -0.51 -27.70 16.78
CA ASP A 338 -0.79 -28.20 18.13
C ASP A 338 -0.83 -29.74 18.13
N THR A 339 -1.45 -30.38 17.14
CA THR A 339 -1.42 -31.84 16.99
C THR A 339 -0.02 -32.40 16.74
N LEU A 340 0.87 -31.65 16.07
CA LEU A 340 2.27 -32.03 15.89
C LEU A 340 3.03 -31.95 17.22
N ARG A 341 2.76 -30.93 18.05
CA ARG A 341 3.34 -30.81 19.39
C ARG A 341 2.87 -31.94 20.30
N GLU A 342 1.58 -32.28 20.26
CA GLU A 342 1.00 -33.38 21.03
C GLU A 342 1.56 -34.76 20.63
N ARG A 343 2.07 -34.91 19.40
CA ARG A 343 2.69 -36.14 18.89
C ARG A 343 4.22 -36.18 19.06
N ASP A 344 4.79 -35.48 20.04
CA ASP A 344 6.24 -35.36 20.30
C ASP A 344 7.09 -34.76 19.16
N HIS A 345 6.47 -34.07 18.18
CA HIS A 345 7.18 -33.35 17.12
C HIS A 345 7.36 -31.86 17.46
N GLU A 346 7.69 -31.53 18.71
CA GLU A 346 7.88 -30.15 19.18
C GLU A 346 8.97 -29.41 18.37
N PHE A 347 10.05 -30.12 18.01
CA PHE A 347 11.10 -29.59 17.15
C PHE A 347 10.56 -29.14 15.80
N ALA A 348 9.72 -29.94 15.14
CA ALA A 348 9.15 -29.59 13.83
C ALA A 348 8.19 -28.39 13.93
N ALA A 349 7.35 -28.34 14.98
CA ALA A 349 6.43 -27.23 15.19
C ALA A 349 7.15 -25.90 15.51
N SER A 350 8.17 -25.95 16.38
CA SER A 350 9.00 -24.78 16.70
C SER A 350 9.86 -24.32 15.53
N TYR A 351 10.39 -25.26 14.73
CA TYR A 351 11.09 -24.97 13.49
C TYR A 351 10.18 -24.28 12.48
N ALA A 352 8.96 -24.76 12.25
CA ALA A 352 8.01 -24.15 11.32
C ALA A 352 7.67 -22.69 11.69
N VAL A 353 7.43 -22.42 12.98
CA VAL A 353 7.16 -21.06 13.46
C VAL A 353 8.38 -20.14 13.29
N SER A 354 9.57 -20.62 13.66
CA SER A 354 10.83 -19.86 13.54
C SER A 354 11.20 -19.61 12.07
N TYR A 355 10.94 -20.59 11.20
CA TYR A 355 11.11 -20.49 9.76
C TYR A 355 10.17 -19.44 9.17
N ALA A 356 8.88 -19.45 9.53
CA ALA A 356 7.93 -18.45 9.06
C ALA A 356 8.29 -17.02 9.51
N GLN A 357 8.79 -16.84 10.74
CA GLN A 357 9.26 -15.54 11.22
C GLN A 357 10.53 -15.08 10.49
N SER A 358 11.46 -16.00 10.26
CA SER A 358 12.67 -15.76 9.47
C SER A 358 12.33 -15.37 8.04
N LEU A 359 11.39 -16.08 7.40
CA LEU A 359 10.92 -15.80 6.06
C LEU A 359 10.32 -14.39 5.95
N LEU A 360 9.47 -13.97 6.90
CA LEU A 360 8.92 -12.62 6.90
C LEU A 360 10.00 -11.55 7.07
N THR A 361 11.04 -11.85 7.84
CA THR A 361 12.18 -10.96 8.01
C THR A 361 12.96 -10.84 6.70
N VAL A 362 13.24 -11.96 6.04
CA VAL A 362 13.92 -12.00 4.73
C VAL A 362 13.10 -11.29 3.67
N LEU A 363 11.80 -11.56 3.56
CA LEU A 363 10.90 -10.88 2.63
C LEU A 363 10.85 -9.37 2.90
N GLY A 364 10.80 -8.95 4.17
CA GLY A 364 10.86 -7.53 4.51
C GLY A 364 12.17 -6.87 4.10
N VAL A 365 13.30 -7.56 4.22
CA VAL A 365 14.60 -7.08 3.73
C VAL A 365 14.62 -6.99 2.21
N LEU A 366 14.17 -8.04 1.52
CA LEU A 366 14.14 -8.08 0.06
C LEU A 366 13.25 -6.98 -0.51
N LEU A 367 12.05 -6.77 0.06
CA LEU A 367 11.17 -5.68 -0.35
C LEU A 367 11.80 -4.30 -0.11
N LEU A 368 12.48 -4.12 1.03
CA LEU A 368 13.17 -2.86 1.30
C LEU A 368 14.30 -2.60 0.29
N ILE A 369 15.11 -3.62 -0.01
CA ILE A 369 16.19 -3.52 -1.01
C ILE A 369 15.58 -3.23 -2.39
N TRP A 370 14.56 -3.98 -2.80
CA TRP A 370 13.87 -3.79 -4.06
C TRP A 370 13.35 -2.36 -4.24
N MET A 371 12.67 -1.81 -3.22
CA MET A 371 12.18 -0.43 -3.27
C MET A 371 13.32 0.60 -3.32
N LEU A 372 14.40 0.40 -2.55
CA LEU A 372 15.55 1.31 -2.55
C LEU A 372 16.31 1.27 -3.87
N MET A 373 16.43 0.10 -4.49
CA MET A 373 17.03 -0.05 -5.82
C MET A 373 16.19 0.67 -6.87
N PHE A 374 14.88 0.44 -6.88
CA PHE A 374 13.97 1.10 -7.82
C PHE A 374 13.95 2.63 -7.62
N ALA A 375 14.03 3.10 -6.38
CA ALA A 375 14.16 4.53 -6.09
C ALA A 375 15.48 5.13 -6.60
N ALA A 376 16.59 4.40 -6.45
CA ALA A 376 17.89 4.85 -6.94
C ALA A 376 17.92 4.91 -8.46
N GLU A 377 17.32 3.92 -9.13
CA GLU A 377 17.14 3.86 -10.58
C GLU A 377 16.34 5.08 -11.09
N ASP A 378 15.14 5.30 -10.56
CA ASP A 378 14.23 6.41 -10.95
C ASP A 378 14.90 7.80 -10.84
N VAL A 379 15.83 7.97 -9.89
CA VAL A 379 16.54 9.23 -9.66
C VAL A 379 17.84 9.36 -10.46
N SER A 380 18.48 8.24 -10.84
CA SER A 380 19.88 8.25 -11.32
C SER A 380 20.06 8.39 -12.83
N GLU A 381 18.99 8.55 -13.62
CA GLU A 381 19.02 8.66 -15.09
C GLU A 381 19.76 7.51 -15.80
N PHE A 382 20.10 6.43 -15.09
CA PHE A 382 20.71 5.24 -15.67
C PHE A 382 19.65 4.45 -16.45
N SER A 383 19.91 4.21 -17.74
CA SER A 383 19.08 3.35 -18.58
C SER A 383 19.17 1.90 -18.09
N VAL A 384 18.03 1.33 -17.69
CA VAL A 384 17.90 -0.10 -17.47
C VAL A 384 17.93 -0.81 -18.83
N PRO A 385 18.53 -2.01 -18.95
CA PRO A 385 18.46 -2.78 -20.18
C PRO A 385 17.00 -2.96 -20.65
N ASP A 386 16.74 -2.79 -21.93
CA ASP A 386 15.40 -2.89 -22.56
C ASP A 386 14.69 -4.25 -22.28
N GLU A 387 15.45 -5.26 -21.87
CA GLU A 387 14.98 -6.58 -21.47
C GLU A 387 14.26 -6.60 -20.11
N ILE A 388 14.44 -5.53 -19.31
CA ILE A 388 13.88 -5.36 -17.97
C ILE A 388 12.88 -4.18 -17.93
N ASP A 389 13.16 -3.09 -18.66
CA ASP A 389 12.28 -1.93 -18.79
C ASP A 389 11.80 -1.77 -20.24
N TYR A 390 10.61 -2.27 -20.53
CA TYR A 390 9.96 -2.17 -21.83
C TYR A 390 8.63 -1.41 -21.66
N SER A 391 8.29 -0.59 -22.64
CA SER A 391 7.09 0.25 -22.62
C SER A 391 5.84 -0.63 -22.59
N HIS A 392 5.24 -0.78 -21.42
CA HIS A 392 4.02 -1.55 -21.25
C HIS A 392 2.78 -0.66 -21.29
N VAL A 393 1.66 -1.22 -21.73
CA VAL A 393 0.34 -0.54 -21.73
C VAL A 393 -0.11 -0.15 -20.31
N ASP A 394 0.41 -0.79 -19.25
CA ASP A 394 0.14 -0.42 -17.85
C ASP A 394 1.06 0.71 -17.31
N GLN A 395 2.05 1.15 -18.08
CA GLN A 395 2.89 2.32 -17.78
C GLN A 395 2.28 3.61 -18.36
N GLN A 396 1.01 3.87 -18.07
CA GLN A 396 0.36 5.12 -18.50
C GLN A 396 0.93 6.33 -17.72
N SER A 397 1.55 7.26 -18.45
CA SER A 397 2.04 8.54 -17.91
C SER A 397 0.95 9.61 -18.00
N TRP A 398 0.31 9.91 -16.87
CA TRP A 398 -0.72 10.95 -16.80
C TRP A 398 -0.08 12.34 -16.75
N GLY A 399 -0.18 13.09 -17.84
CA GLY A 399 0.43 14.42 -18.02
C GLY A 399 -0.07 15.50 -17.05
N LEU A 400 -1.24 15.33 -16.43
CA LEU A 400 -1.81 16.30 -15.48
C LEU A 400 -0.91 16.53 -14.25
N TYR A 401 -0.15 15.51 -13.85
CA TYR A 401 0.81 15.59 -12.75
C TYR A 401 2.23 15.30 -13.23
N ALA A 402 2.56 15.69 -14.46
CA ALA A 402 3.93 15.68 -14.96
C ALA A 402 4.77 16.80 -14.29
N PRO A 403 6.10 16.83 -14.54
CA PRO A 403 6.93 18.01 -14.22
C PRO A 403 6.28 19.30 -14.73
N ASP A 404 5.83 19.30 -15.98
CA ASP A 404 5.05 20.38 -16.57
C ASP A 404 3.63 19.86 -16.87
N PRO A 405 2.61 20.26 -16.07
CA PRO A 405 1.23 19.87 -16.32
C PRO A 405 0.78 20.29 -17.73
N SER A 406 0.05 19.41 -18.42
CA SER A 406 -0.47 19.73 -19.76
C SER A 406 -1.62 20.72 -19.69
N ASP A 407 -1.49 21.84 -20.41
CA ASP A 407 -2.56 22.83 -20.61
C ASP A 407 -3.63 22.36 -21.62
N ALA A 408 -3.31 21.33 -22.42
CA ALA A 408 -4.19 20.78 -23.43
C ALA A 408 -4.63 19.36 -23.05
N TYR A 409 -5.93 19.08 -23.21
CA TYR A 409 -6.47 17.73 -23.19
C TYR A 409 -7.20 17.48 -24.52
N SER A 410 -6.95 16.32 -25.12
CA SER A 410 -7.64 15.87 -26.33
C SER A 410 -8.45 14.62 -26.01
N TRP A 411 -9.66 14.55 -26.57
CA TRP A 411 -10.50 13.36 -26.53
C TRP A 411 -10.60 12.81 -27.95
N TYR A 412 -10.41 11.51 -28.11
CA TYR A 412 -10.80 10.82 -29.34
C TYR A 412 -12.27 10.48 -29.21
N VAL A 413 -13.12 11.12 -30.01
CA VAL A 413 -14.50 10.67 -30.20
C VAL A 413 -14.44 9.54 -31.23
N ALA A 414 -14.56 8.30 -30.77
CA ALA A 414 -14.79 7.18 -31.68
C ALA A 414 -16.28 7.18 -32.06
N GLU A 415 -16.59 7.60 -33.29
CA GLU A 415 -17.91 7.40 -33.87
C GLU A 415 -18.12 5.89 -34.09
N ALA A 416 -19.13 5.32 -33.46
CA ALA A 416 -19.57 3.95 -33.70
C ALA A 416 -20.89 4.00 -34.48
N GLU A 417 -20.92 3.44 -35.69
CA GLU A 417 -22.15 3.20 -36.42
C GLU A 417 -22.86 1.97 -35.82
N MET A 418 -24.13 2.14 -35.45
CA MET A 418 -24.98 1.00 -35.07
C MET A 418 -25.38 0.26 -36.35
N GLU A 419 -24.85 -0.94 -36.59
CA GLU A 419 -25.37 -1.82 -37.63
C GLU A 419 -26.84 -2.14 -37.33
N GLY A 420 -27.70 -1.79 -38.29
CA GLY A 420 -29.14 -1.75 -38.13
C GLY A 420 -29.75 -3.09 -37.69
N VAL A 421 -30.75 -2.97 -36.82
CA VAL A 421 -31.70 -4.02 -36.49
C VAL A 421 -32.25 -4.62 -37.78
N ILE A 422 -32.01 -5.91 -37.99
CA ILE A 422 -32.66 -6.69 -39.04
C ILE A 422 -34.15 -6.78 -38.66
N GLU A 423 -35.01 -6.14 -39.45
CA GLU A 423 -36.49 -6.26 -39.38
C GLU A 423 -36.97 -7.70 -39.60
#